data_AF-A0A965PHW7-F1
#
_entry.id   AF-A0A965PHW7-F1
#
_cell.length_a   1.000
_cell.length_b   1.000
_cell.length_c   1.000
_cell.angle_alpha   90.00
_cell.angle_beta   90.00
_cell.angle_gamma   90.00
#
_symmetry.space_group_name_H-M   'P 1'
#
loop_
_entity.id
_entity.type
_entity.pdbx_description
1 polymer ?
#
loop_
_entity_poly.entity_id
_entity_poly.type
_entity_poly.pdbx_seq_one_letter_code
_entity_poly.pdbx_strand_id
1 'polypeptide(L)'
;MTPWQKAKHWWDNHSTQDFWEAVGEHLSAGYVWSSPECFMLARAVRWNAEEQRFEQGESNCWHVTLAASTGHANACGEFMRVFPHPRPWVSWFRGSKDDRVRVYDWDKLTKATRRK
;
A
#
# COMPACT_ATOMS: atom_id res chain seq x y z
N MET A 1 19.76 1.43 6.16
CA MET A 1 18.88 0.49 5.44
C MET A 1 18.15 1.24 4.35
N THR A 2 18.17 0.68 3.14
CA THR A 2 17.33 1.13 2.01
C THR A 2 15.84 0.89 2.32
N PRO A 3 14.91 1.53 1.59
CA PRO A 3 13.47 1.33 1.78
C PRO A 3 13.05 -0.15 1.70
N TRP A 4 13.53 -0.90 0.70
CA TRP A 4 13.20 -2.32 0.56
C TRP A 4 13.77 -3.16 1.70
N GLN A 5 14.95 -2.83 2.25
CA GLN A 5 15.51 -3.53 3.41
C GLN A 5 14.67 -3.29 4.66
N LYS A 6 14.15 -2.06 4.87
CA LYS A 6 13.22 -1.77 5.96
C LYS A 6 11.91 -2.55 5.79
N ALA A 7 11.39 -2.59 4.57
CA ALA A 7 10.17 -3.31 4.24
C ALA A 7 10.32 -4.81 4.52
N LYS A 8 11.42 -5.42 4.04
CA LYS A 8 11.76 -6.81 4.30
C LYS A 8 11.90 -7.09 5.80
N HIS A 9 12.66 -6.26 6.51
CA HIS A 9 12.84 -6.43 7.95
C HIS A 9 11.50 -6.38 8.70
N TRP A 10 10.60 -5.45 8.34
CA TRP A 10 9.27 -5.43 8.94
C TRP A 10 8.47 -6.70 8.59
N TRP A 11 8.49 -7.11 7.31
CA TRP A 11 7.77 -8.29 6.82
C TRP A 11 8.21 -9.57 7.52
N ASP A 12 9.52 -9.83 7.62
CA ASP A 12 10.10 -11.00 8.27
C ASP A 12 9.68 -11.12 9.75
N ASN A 13 9.30 -10.00 10.40
CA ASN A 13 8.88 -9.97 11.80
C ASN A 13 7.35 -10.03 11.99
N HIS A 14 6.55 -9.84 10.95
CA HIS A 14 5.09 -9.68 11.05
C HIS A 14 4.28 -10.58 10.10
N SER A 15 4.95 -11.31 9.22
CA SER A 15 4.32 -12.23 8.27
C SER A 15 4.93 -13.63 8.38
N THR A 16 4.12 -14.65 8.12
CA THR A 16 4.58 -16.03 7.96
C THR A 16 4.94 -16.37 6.52
N GLN A 17 4.54 -15.52 5.56
CA GLN A 17 4.88 -15.66 4.13
C GLN A 17 6.30 -15.13 3.87
N ASP A 18 7.05 -15.78 2.97
CA ASP A 18 8.36 -15.25 2.56
C ASP A 18 8.22 -13.89 1.88
N PHE A 19 9.16 -12.98 2.16
CA PHE A 19 9.13 -11.64 1.59
C PHE A 19 9.22 -11.64 0.06
N TRP A 20 10.08 -12.48 -0.52
CA TRP A 20 10.26 -12.52 -1.97
C TRP A 20 9.10 -13.22 -2.67
N GLU A 21 8.45 -14.17 -2.02
CA GLU A 21 7.17 -14.73 -2.47
C GLU A 21 6.11 -13.62 -2.58
N ALA A 22 5.94 -12.82 -1.51
CA ALA A 22 5.00 -11.70 -1.53
C ALA A 22 5.34 -10.66 -2.61
N VAL A 23 6.63 -10.37 -2.82
CA VAL A 23 7.07 -9.52 -3.94
C VAL A 23 6.70 -10.15 -5.29
N GLY A 24 6.93 -11.45 -5.47
CA GLY A 24 6.60 -12.18 -6.69
C GLY A 24 5.11 -12.17 -7.02
N GLU A 25 4.25 -12.31 -6.02
CA GLU A 25 2.79 -12.17 -6.18
C GLU A 25 2.41 -10.78 -6.68
N HIS A 26 3.02 -9.73 -6.13
CA HIS A 26 2.76 -8.35 -6.54
C HIS A 26 3.38 -8.03 -7.91
N LEU A 27 4.48 -8.67 -8.30
CA LEU A 27 4.99 -8.57 -9.68
C LEU A 27 4.03 -9.24 -10.68
N SER A 28 3.30 -10.27 -10.26
CA SER A 28 2.43 -11.06 -11.14
C SER A 28 1.01 -10.49 -11.26
N ALA A 29 0.45 -10.00 -10.15
CA ALA A 29 -0.96 -9.61 -10.04
C ALA A 29 -1.19 -8.25 -9.35
N GLY A 30 -0.14 -7.46 -9.18
CA GLY A 30 -0.20 -6.18 -8.49
C GLY A 30 0.83 -5.20 -9.02
N TYR A 31 1.43 -4.46 -8.10
CA TYR A 31 2.42 -3.44 -8.36
C TYR A 31 3.51 -3.48 -7.32
N VAL A 32 4.75 -3.41 -7.80
CA VAL A 32 5.94 -3.19 -6.98
C VAL A 32 6.55 -1.86 -7.40
N TRP A 33 6.62 -0.93 -6.46
CA TRP A 33 7.35 0.32 -6.63
C TRP A 33 8.63 0.27 -5.80
N SER A 34 9.77 0.53 -6.43
CA SER A 34 11.06 0.58 -5.75
C SER A 34 11.87 1.77 -6.26
N SER A 35 12.30 2.62 -5.33
CA SER A 35 13.11 3.80 -5.56
C SER A 35 14.12 3.94 -4.41
N PRO A 36 15.12 4.83 -4.52
CA PRO A 36 16.04 5.09 -3.43
C PRO A 36 15.36 5.54 -2.13
N GLU A 37 14.18 6.16 -2.22
CA GLU A 37 13.49 6.79 -1.10
C GLU A 37 12.25 6.03 -0.60
N CYS A 38 11.60 5.25 -1.47
CA CYS A 38 10.37 4.54 -1.18
C CYS A 38 10.35 3.13 -1.80
N PHE A 39 9.77 2.19 -1.06
CA PHE A 39 9.41 0.85 -1.54
C PHE A 39 7.95 0.57 -1.19
N MET A 40 7.17 0.03 -2.14
CA MET A 40 5.75 -0.26 -1.94
C MET A 40 5.31 -1.52 -2.68
N LEU A 41 4.45 -2.30 -2.02
CA LEU A 41 3.68 -3.38 -2.59
C LEU A 41 2.21 -2.97 -2.54
N ALA A 42 1.54 -2.99 -3.68
CA ALA A 42 0.10 -2.73 -3.72
C ALA A 42 -0.60 -3.48 -4.85
N ARG A 43 -1.91 -3.65 -4.72
CA ARG A 43 -2.73 -4.33 -5.71
C ARG A 43 -4.10 -3.70 -5.84
N ALA A 44 -4.72 -3.86 -6.99
CA ALA A 44 -6.09 -3.44 -7.22
C ALA A 44 -7.05 -4.47 -6.61
N VAL A 45 -7.98 -4.03 -5.77
CA VAL A 45 -8.98 -4.89 -5.12
C VAL A 45 -10.36 -4.23 -5.17
N ARG A 46 -11.39 -5.01 -4.87
CA ARG A 46 -12.75 -4.51 -4.67
C ARG A 46 -13.02 -4.35 -3.17
N TRP A 47 -13.31 -3.14 -2.75
CA TRP A 47 -13.75 -2.76 -1.41
C TRP A 47 -15.25 -2.49 -1.42
N ASN A 48 -15.97 -3.20 -0.55
CA ASN A 48 -17.36 -2.96 -0.24
C ASN A 48 -17.45 -2.03 0.98
N ALA A 49 -17.87 -0.78 0.76
CA ALA A 49 -17.94 0.23 1.81
C ALA A 49 -19.12 0.01 2.78
N GLU A 50 -20.18 -0.64 2.33
CA GLU A 50 -21.37 -0.94 3.15
C GLU A 50 -21.05 -2.04 4.16
N GLU A 51 -20.39 -3.10 3.71
CA GLU A 51 -20.04 -4.27 4.52
C GLU A 51 -18.63 -4.18 5.14
N GLN A 52 -17.88 -3.12 4.83
CA GLN A 52 -16.51 -2.88 5.27
C GLN A 52 -15.57 -4.08 5.07
N ARG A 53 -15.64 -4.71 3.89
CA ARG A 53 -14.83 -5.88 3.54
C ARG A 53 -14.33 -5.86 2.10
N PHE A 54 -13.29 -6.64 1.84
CA PHE A 54 -12.85 -6.94 0.48
C PHE A 54 -13.67 -8.08 -0.10
N GLU A 55 -14.02 -7.99 -1.37
CA GLU A 55 -14.82 -8.98 -2.09
C GLU A 55 -14.22 -9.24 -3.49
N GLN A 56 -14.77 -10.23 -4.20
CA GLN A 56 -14.43 -10.46 -5.60
C GLN A 56 -15.26 -9.54 -6.50
N GLY A 57 -14.67 -9.06 -7.59
CA GLY A 57 -15.35 -8.22 -8.57
C GLY A 57 -14.45 -7.16 -9.19
N GLU A 58 -15.06 -6.17 -9.85
CA GLU A 58 -14.34 -5.07 -10.47
C GLU A 58 -13.61 -4.21 -9.43
N SER A 59 -12.29 -4.10 -9.58
CA SER A 59 -11.47 -3.33 -8.64
C SER A 59 -11.90 -1.86 -8.55
N ASN A 60 -12.11 -1.38 -7.32
CA ASN A 60 -12.44 0.03 -7.02
C ASN A 60 -11.52 0.63 -5.94
N CYS A 61 -10.54 -0.13 -5.48
CA CYS A 61 -9.67 0.23 -4.36
C CYS A 61 -8.22 -0.16 -4.66
N TRP A 62 -7.29 0.70 -4.28
CA TRP A 62 -5.89 0.31 -4.17
C TRP A 62 -5.61 -0.21 -2.77
N HIS A 63 -5.09 -1.42 -2.65
CA HIS A 63 -4.63 -1.97 -1.38
C HIS A 63 -3.12 -1.93 -1.29
N VAL A 64 -2.60 -1.09 -0.40
CA VAL A 64 -1.17 -1.02 -0.06
C VAL A 64 -0.88 -2.02 1.04
N THR A 65 -0.32 -3.15 0.63
CA THR A 65 0.06 -4.28 1.51
C THR A 65 1.25 -3.91 2.37
N LEU A 66 2.25 -3.27 1.77
CA LEU A 66 3.49 -2.89 2.45
C LEU A 66 4.02 -1.59 1.86
N ALA A 67 4.49 -0.68 2.71
CA ALA A 67 5.17 0.53 2.27
C ALA A 67 6.26 0.93 3.27
N ALA A 68 7.43 1.29 2.76
CA ALA A 68 8.54 1.79 3.54
C ALA A 68 9.17 3.00 2.85
N SER A 69 9.62 3.96 3.65
CA SER A 69 10.31 5.16 3.18
C SER A 69 11.55 5.48 4.03
N THR A 70 12.46 6.27 3.45
CA THR A 70 13.67 6.77 4.10
C THR A 70 13.76 8.29 4.00
N GLY A 71 14.44 8.92 4.96
CA GLY A 71 14.60 10.38 5.00
C GLY A 71 13.28 11.10 5.21
N HIS A 72 13.03 12.15 4.41
CA HIS A 72 11.82 12.96 4.44
C HIS A 72 10.75 12.50 3.44
N ALA A 73 10.98 11.39 2.74
CA ALA A 73 10.06 10.90 1.73
C ALA A 73 8.73 10.44 2.34
N ASN A 74 7.64 10.80 1.68
CA ASN A 74 6.29 10.43 2.08
C ASN A 74 5.78 9.31 1.18
N ALA A 75 5.73 8.07 1.69
CA ALA A 75 5.22 6.93 0.92
C ALA A 75 3.80 7.15 0.38
N CYS A 76 2.96 7.91 1.10
CA CYS A 76 1.63 8.29 0.61
C CYS A 76 1.69 9.29 -0.53
N GLY A 77 2.58 10.29 -0.46
CA GLY A 77 2.81 11.22 -1.57
C GLY A 77 3.32 10.50 -2.82
N GLU A 78 4.29 9.61 -2.64
CA GLU A 78 4.84 8.79 -3.72
C GLU A 78 3.79 7.86 -4.33
N PHE A 79 2.96 7.21 -3.50
CA PHE A 79 1.84 6.40 -3.96
C PHE A 79 0.91 7.19 -4.89
N MET A 80 0.51 8.40 -4.48
CA MET A 80 -0.35 9.26 -5.30
C MET A 80 0.29 9.72 -6.60
N ARG A 81 1.64 9.73 -6.67
CA ARG A 81 2.41 10.12 -7.86
C ARG A 81 2.57 8.97 -8.87
N VAL A 82 2.76 7.73 -8.40
CA VAL A 82 3.21 6.61 -9.24
C VAL A 82 2.12 5.63 -9.62
N PHE A 83 1.00 5.57 -8.87
CA PHE A 83 -0.04 4.58 -9.16
C PHE A 83 -0.90 5.02 -10.36
N PRO A 84 -1.15 4.10 -11.32
CA PRO A 84 -1.46 4.47 -12.70
C PRO A 84 -2.83 5.13 -12.89
N HIS A 85 -3.80 4.90 -12.00
CA HIS A 85 -5.14 5.47 -12.12
C HIS A 85 -5.75 5.78 -10.75
N PRO A 86 -6.41 6.95 -10.58
CA PRO A 86 -7.17 7.23 -9.38
C PRO A 86 -8.32 6.23 -9.25
N ARG A 87 -8.48 5.68 -8.05
CA ARG A 87 -9.60 4.80 -7.68
C ARG A 87 -10.37 5.45 -6.54
N PRO A 88 -11.68 5.19 -6.38
CA PRO A 88 -12.45 5.80 -5.29
C PRO A 88 -11.83 5.58 -3.90
N TRP A 89 -11.22 4.41 -3.69
CA TRP A 89 -10.69 4.02 -2.39
C TRP A 89 -9.19 3.71 -2.41
N VAL A 90 -8.53 3.99 -1.28
CA VAL A 90 -7.18 3.54 -0.97
C VAL A 90 -7.20 2.91 0.40
N SER A 91 -6.79 1.66 0.50
CA SER A 91 -6.60 0.96 1.75
C SER A 91 -5.12 0.81 2.07
N TRP A 92 -4.78 0.99 3.34
CA TRP A 92 -3.41 0.97 3.82
C TRP A 92 -3.30 0.10 5.04
N PHE A 93 -2.44 -0.92 4.98
CA PHE A 93 -2.09 -1.69 6.16
C PHE A 93 -1.08 -0.90 7.01
N ARG A 94 -1.48 -0.50 8.22
CA ARG A 94 -0.57 0.06 9.21
C ARG A 94 -0.44 -0.99 10.30
N GLY A 95 0.73 -1.63 10.39
CA GLY A 95 1.12 -2.55 11.47
C GLY A 95 1.17 -1.87 12.85
N SER A 96 0.05 -1.32 13.26
CA SER A 96 -0.22 -0.69 14.55
C SER A 96 -1.12 -1.62 15.35
N LYS A 97 -1.21 -1.40 16.67
CA LYS A 97 -1.94 -2.26 17.63
C LYS A 97 -3.36 -2.66 17.24
N ASP A 98 -4.02 -1.92 16.36
CA ASP A 98 -5.40 -2.22 15.93
C ASP A 98 -5.49 -3.22 14.77
N ASP A 99 -4.39 -3.55 14.09
CA ASP A 99 -4.28 -4.51 12.96
C ASP A 99 -5.33 -4.38 11.84
N ARG A 100 -6.10 -3.29 11.86
CA ARG A 100 -7.21 -3.04 10.96
C ARG A 100 -6.71 -2.31 9.73
N VAL A 101 -7.07 -2.86 8.58
CA VAL A 101 -6.95 -2.18 7.30
C VAL A 101 -7.73 -0.87 7.36
N ARG A 102 -7.04 0.26 7.13
CA ARG A 102 -7.70 1.56 7.04
C ARG A 102 -8.00 1.88 5.61
N VAL A 103 -9.26 2.22 5.31
CA VAL A 103 -9.69 2.62 3.97
C VAL A 103 -10.00 4.11 3.96
N TYR A 104 -9.46 4.79 2.96
CA TYR A 104 -9.58 6.22 2.76
C TYR A 104 -10.22 6.48 1.40
N ASP A 105 -11.02 7.52 1.34
CA ASP A 105 -11.46 8.13 0.09
C ASP A 105 -10.25 8.79 -0.60
N TRP A 106 -10.11 8.55 -1.90
CA TRP A 106 -8.97 9.04 -2.68
C TRP A 106 -8.89 10.57 -2.73
N ASP A 107 -10.02 11.26 -2.83
CA ASP A 107 -10.04 12.72 -2.86
C ASP A 107 -9.65 13.30 -1.50
N LYS A 108 -10.08 12.65 -0.41
CA LYS A 108 -9.64 13.02 0.95
C LYS A 108 -8.13 12.82 1.10
N LEU A 109 -7.59 11.71 0.61
CA LEU A 109 -6.16 11.42 0.69
C LEU A 109 -5.34 12.42 -0.15
N THR A 110 -5.80 12.73 -1.37
CA THR A 110 -5.19 13.72 -2.26
C THR A 110 -5.14 15.11 -1.62
N LYS A 111 -6.22 15.54 -0.96
CA LYS A 111 -6.26 16.83 -0.27
C LYS A 111 -5.29 16.86 0.92
N ALA A 112 -5.13 15.75 1.64
CA ALA A 112 -4.25 15.66 2.78
C ALA A 112 -2.76 15.66 2.38
N THR A 113 -2.40 15.01 1.27
CA THR A 113 -1.01 14.98 0.77
C THR A 113 -0.56 16.31 0.18
N ARG A 114 -1.47 17.13 -0.38
CA ARG A 114 -1.15 18.47 -0.93
C ARG A 114 -0.97 19.58 0.11
N ARG A 115 -1.40 19.37 1.37
CA ARG A 115 -1.34 20.37 2.45
C ARG A 115 -0.05 20.32 3.27
N LYS A 116 0.84 19.37 2.99
CA LYS A 116 2.13 19.20 3.65
C LYS A 116 3.24 19.53 2.66
#